data_AF-A0A8I0N7P4-F1
#
_entry.id   AF-A0A8I0N7P4-F1
#
_cell.length_a   1.000
_cell.length_b   1.000
_cell.length_c   1.000
_cell.angle_alpha   90.00
_cell.angle_beta   90.00
_cell.angle_gamma   90.00
#
_symmetry.space_group_name_H-M   'P 1'
#
loop_
_entity.id
_entity.type
_entity.pdbx_description
1 polymer ?
#
loop_
_entity_poly.entity_id
_entity_poly.type
_entity_poly.pdbx_seq_one_letter_code
_entity_poly.pdbx_strand_id
1 'polypeptide(L)'
;MDEIHVSIDADKWEYGRTDGGQLTSPLLKSAYAHIEFTDHHELRRVYAIAQEYIEPDHNGQPEFISRGKYIFFQSKEDRDLVETLRLLH
;
A
#
# COMPACT_ATOMS: atom_id res chain seq x y z
N MET A 1 -22.25 -23.60 19.44
CA MET A 1 -20.95 -23.51 18.74
C MET A 1 -21.04 -22.22 17.97
N ASP A 2 -20.44 -21.17 18.51
CA ASP A 2 -20.46 -19.86 17.88
C ASP A 2 -19.54 -19.92 16.66
N GLU A 3 -20.13 -19.76 15.48
CA GLU A 3 -19.39 -19.55 14.24
C GLU A 3 -18.53 -18.30 14.41
N ILE A 4 -17.21 -18.51 14.48
CA ILE A 4 -16.24 -17.44 14.28
C ILE A 4 -16.44 -16.97 12.84
N HIS A 5 -17.23 -15.92 12.67
CA HIS A 5 -17.23 -15.14 11.44
C HIS A 5 -15.87 -14.46 11.35
N VAL A 6 -14.91 -15.13 10.72
CA VAL A 6 -13.71 -14.48 10.21
C VAL A 6 -14.22 -13.49 9.17
N SER A 7 -14.24 -12.20 9.50
CA SER A 7 -14.44 -11.17 8.49
C SER A 7 -13.20 -11.20 7.59
N ILE A 8 -13.27 -11.99 6.52
CA ILE A 8 -12.19 -12.15 5.54
C ILE A 8 -11.87 -10.80 4.85
N ASP A 9 -12.75 -9.81 4.97
CA ASP A 9 -12.57 -8.44 4.51
C ASP A 9 -12.58 -7.44 5.69
N ALA A 10 -11.65 -7.58 6.62
CA ALA A 10 -11.21 -6.36 7.32
C ALA A 10 -10.64 -5.44 6.25
N ASP A 11 -11.23 -4.24 6.12
CA ASP A 11 -10.80 -3.26 5.12
C ASP A 11 -9.28 -3.08 5.20
N LYS A 12 -8.53 -3.45 4.16
CA LYS A 12 -7.06 -3.57 4.24
C LYS A 12 -6.38 -2.28 4.69
N TRP A 13 -7.01 -1.15 4.36
CA TRP A 13 -6.60 0.19 4.74
C TRP A 13 -7.43 0.74 5.90
N GLU A 14 -7.80 -0.10 6.87
CA GLU A 14 -8.59 0.27 8.06
C GLU A 14 -7.90 1.39 8.82
N TYR A 15 -6.62 1.19 9.12
CA TYR A 15 -5.79 2.24 9.70
C TYR A 15 -5.59 3.34 8.64
N GLY A 16 -5.55 4.59 9.04
CA GLY A 16 -5.45 5.69 8.09
C GLY A 16 -6.77 6.29 7.61
N ARG A 17 -7.89 5.60 7.85
CA ARG A 17 -9.24 6.15 7.61
C ARG A 17 -9.62 7.15 8.69
N THR A 18 -10.27 8.22 8.26
CA THR A 18 -10.99 9.14 9.14
C THR A 18 -12.40 8.60 9.42
N ASP A 19 -13.11 9.23 10.36
CA ASP A 19 -14.49 8.91 10.72
C ASP A 19 -15.48 8.93 9.52
N GLY A 20 -15.09 9.53 8.39
CA GLY A 20 -15.85 9.52 7.13
C GLY A 20 -15.36 8.50 6.09
N GLY A 21 -14.51 7.54 6.47
CA GLY A 21 -13.96 6.52 5.57
C GLY A 21 -12.87 7.03 4.61
N GLN A 22 -12.48 8.30 4.69
CA GLN A 22 -11.45 8.86 3.82
C GLN A 22 -10.06 8.48 4.33
N LEU A 23 -9.21 7.99 3.41
CA LEU A 23 -7.81 7.72 3.66
C LEU A 23 -7.00 9.02 3.66
N THR A 24 -6.31 9.29 4.77
CA THR A 24 -5.49 10.50 4.92
C THR A 24 -4.00 10.15 4.96
N SER A 25 -3.19 10.88 4.20
CA SER A 25 -1.75 10.63 4.11
C SER A 25 -1.03 10.66 5.47
N PRO A 26 -1.32 11.59 6.41
CA PRO A 26 -0.66 11.58 7.72
C PRO A 26 -0.92 10.31 8.51
N LEU A 27 -2.17 9.84 8.56
CA LEU A 27 -2.52 8.63 9.31
C LEU A 27 -2.02 7.35 8.59
N LEU A 28 -2.04 7.33 7.26
CA LEU A 28 -1.44 6.26 6.48
C LEU A 28 0.07 6.13 6.76
N LYS A 29 0.80 7.25 6.82
CA LYS A 29 2.24 7.25 7.13
C LYS A 29 2.56 6.71 8.52
N SER A 30 1.66 6.91 9.48
CA SER A 30 1.84 6.36 10.84
C SER A 30 1.53 4.86 10.93
N ALA A 31 0.71 4.33 10.02
CA ALA A 31 0.22 2.97 10.10
C ALA A 31 0.86 2.00 9.11
N TYR A 32 1.34 2.48 7.96
CA TYR A 32 1.81 1.64 6.86
C TYR A 32 3.22 1.97 6.41
N ALA A 33 3.89 0.93 5.90
CA ALA A 33 5.16 1.07 5.20
C ALA A 33 4.93 1.90 3.92
N HIS A 34 5.85 2.81 3.62
CA HIS A 34 5.70 3.71 2.48
C HIS A 34 7.03 4.06 1.83
N ILE A 35 6.94 4.42 0.55
CA ILE A 35 8.02 5.02 -0.23
C ILE A 35 7.60 6.45 -0.58
N GLU A 36 8.48 7.40 -0.31
CA GLU A 36 8.34 8.79 -0.75
C GLU A 36 9.05 8.98 -2.09
N PHE A 37 8.37 9.61 -3.04
CA PHE A 37 8.96 10.02 -4.32
C PHE A 37 9.07 11.54 -4.41
N THR A 38 10.09 11.97 -5.12
CA THR A 38 10.50 13.37 -5.27
C THR A 38 9.86 14.04 -6.48
N ASP A 39 9.53 13.27 -7.52
CA ASP A 39 8.89 13.77 -8.74
C ASP A 39 7.94 12.75 -9.41
N HIS A 40 7.28 13.18 -10.49
CA HIS A 40 6.35 12.33 -11.25
C HIS A 40 7.02 11.20 -12.05
N HIS A 41 8.27 11.37 -12.47
CA HIS A 41 9.00 10.33 -13.18
C HIS A 41 9.33 9.18 -12.22
N GLU A 42 9.80 9.53 -11.02
CA GLU A 42 10.04 8.59 -9.93
C GLU A 42 8.75 7.89 -9.49
N LEU A 43 7.63 8.61 -9.35
CA LEU A 43 6.33 8.00 -9.08
C LEU A 43 6.00 6.90 -10.09
N ARG A 44 6.08 7.21 -11.39
CA ARG A 44 5.75 6.25 -12.45
C ARG A 44 6.63 5.02 -12.37
N ARG A 45 7.91 5.20 -12.08
CA ARG A 45 8.87 4.12 -11.94
C ARG A 45 8.55 3.23 -10.72
N VAL A 46 8.36 3.81 -9.54
CA VAL A 46 8.02 3.04 -8.32
C VAL A 46 6.68 2.33 -8.51
N TYR A 47 5.70 2.99 -9.14
CA TYR A 47 4.40 2.40 -9.43
C TYR A 47 4.51 1.21 -10.41
N ALA A 48 5.32 1.33 -11.46
CA ALA A 48 5.55 0.25 -12.41
C ALA A 48 6.20 -0.98 -11.74
N ILE A 49 7.22 -0.76 -10.90
CA ILE A 49 7.85 -1.83 -10.11
C ILE A 49 6.81 -2.49 -9.19
N ALA A 50 6.01 -1.69 -8.47
CA ALA A 50 4.99 -2.25 -7.59
C ALA A 50 3.94 -3.07 -8.36
N GLN A 51 3.51 -2.64 -9.54
CA GLN A 51 2.57 -3.40 -10.37
C GLN A 51 3.14 -4.71 -10.92
N GLU A 52 4.45 -4.75 -11.19
CA GLU A 52 5.11 -5.94 -11.75
C GLU A 52 5.40 -7.01 -10.67
N TYR A 53 5.78 -6.57 -9.47
CA TYR A 53 6.33 -7.47 -8.45
C TYR A 53 5.43 -7.71 -7.25
N ILE A 54 4.41 -6.88 -7.00
CA ILE A 54 3.46 -7.11 -5.91
C ILE A 54 2.27 -7.86 -6.45
N GLU A 55 2.04 -9.06 -5.91
CA GLU A 55 0.88 -9.87 -6.28
C GLU A 55 -0.40 -9.12 -5.89
N PRO A 56 -1.40 -9.06 -6.79
CA PRO A 56 -2.70 -8.54 -6.43
C PRO A 56 -3.38 -9.51 -5.47
N ASP A 57 -4.36 -9.00 -4.76
CA ASP A 57 -5.11 -9.83 -3.82
C ASP A 57 -6.05 -10.83 -4.48
N HIS A 58 -6.77 -11.59 -3.64
CA HIS A 58 -7.77 -12.57 -4.08
C HIS A 58 -8.92 -11.96 -4.91
N ASN A 59 -9.11 -10.64 -4.87
CA ASN A 59 -10.07 -9.89 -5.68
C ASN A 59 -9.42 -9.21 -6.89
N GLY A 60 -8.15 -9.47 -7.16
CA GLY A 60 -7.37 -8.85 -8.24
C GLY A 60 -7.04 -7.37 -7.99
N GLN A 61 -7.22 -6.87 -6.77
CA GLN A 61 -6.91 -5.49 -6.42
C GLN A 61 -5.44 -5.34 -6.02
N PRO A 62 -4.79 -4.21 -6.36
CA PRO A 62 -3.43 -3.95 -5.91
C PRO A 62 -3.33 -3.91 -4.38
N GLU A 63 -2.32 -4.58 -3.80
CA GLU A 63 -2.05 -4.53 -2.35
C GLU A 63 -1.26 -3.29 -1.90
N PHE A 64 -1.25 -2.25 -2.72
CA PHE A 64 -0.64 -0.97 -2.45
C PHE A 64 -1.55 0.18 -2.90
N ILE A 65 -1.39 1.35 -2.29
CA ILE A 65 -2.11 2.57 -2.68
C ILE A 65 -1.16 3.73 -2.89
N SER A 66 -1.49 4.62 -3.82
CA SER A 66 -0.78 5.88 -4.02
C SER A 66 -1.58 7.06 -3.46
N ARG A 67 -0.95 7.89 -2.63
CA ARG A 67 -1.58 9.11 -2.10
C ARG A 67 -0.57 10.24 -1.91
N GLY A 68 -0.81 11.36 -2.58
CA GLY A 68 0.12 12.49 -2.56
C GLY A 68 1.45 12.08 -3.19
N LYS A 69 2.56 12.31 -2.47
CA LYS A 69 3.91 11.92 -2.89
C LYS A 69 4.39 10.56 -2.36
N TYR A 70 3.45 9.69 -2.01
CA TYR A 70 3.72 8.43 -1.33
C TYR A 70 3.02 7.27 -2.01
N ILE A 71 3.69 6.11 -2.00
CA ILE A 71 3.07 4.80 -2.21
C ILE A 71 3.14 4.04 -0.88
N PHE A 72 2.00 3.52 -0.43
CA PHE A 72 1.84 2.78 0.81
C PHE A 72 1.62 1.31 0.51
N PHE A 73 2.17 0.46 1.38
CA PHE A 73 2.14 -1.00 1.25
C PHE A 73 1.55 -1.61 2.52
N GLN A 74 0.83 -2.72 2.35
CA GLN A 74 0.31 -3.51 3.46
C GLN A 74 1.42 -4.22 4.22
N SER A 75 2.34 -4.85 3.48
CA SER A 75 3.51 -5.49 4.06
C SER A 75 4.74 -4.58 4.01
N LYS A 76 5.55 -4.66 5.07
CA LYS A 76 6.89 -4.05 5.05
C LYS A 76 7.79 -4.74 4.01
N GLU A 77 7.61 -6.04 3.79
CA GLU A 77 8.40 -6.83 2.85
C GLU A 77 8.20 -6.34 1.42
N ASP A 78 6.95 -6.10 1.01
CA ASP A 78 6.62 -5.53 -0.31
C ASP A 78 7.26 -4.16 -0.50
N ARG A 79 7.19 -3.32 0.54
CA ARG A 79 7.85 -2.00 0.51
C ARG A 79 9.35 -2.14 0.34
N ASP A 80 9.98 -3.03 1.10
CA ASP A 80 11.43 -3.26 1.05
C ASP A 80 11.86 -3.87 -0.31
N LEU A 81 11.05 -4.75 -0.90
CA LEU A 81 11.26 -5.30 -2.23
C LEU A 81 11.24 -4.20 -3.30
N VAL A 82 10.18 -3.39 -3.32
CA VAL A 82 10.03 -2.30 -4.30
C VAL A 82 11.12 -1.25 -4.13
N GLU A 83 11.47 -0.90 -2.88
CA GLU A 83 12.56 0.05 -2.61
C GLU A 83 13.93 -0.50 -3.07
N THR A 84 14.18 -1.80 -2.86
CA THR A 84 15.42 -2.45 -3.33
C THR A 84 15.50 -2.43 -4.85
N LEU A 85 14.44 -2.82 -5.54
CA LEU A 85 14.37 -2.78 -7.00
C LEU A 85 14.49 -1.34 -7.53
N ARG A 86 13.86 -0.37 -6.87
CA ARG A 86 14.00 1.05 -7.17
C ARG A 86 15.46 1.51 -7.08
N LEU A 87 16.30 0.98 -6.21
CA LEU A 87 17.71 1.40 -6.11
C LEU A 87 18.64 0.72 -7.13
N LEU A 88 18.21 -0.40 -7.73
CA LEU A 88 19.01 -1.16 -8.69
C LEU A 88 18.86 -0.69 -10.15
N HIS A 89 17.76 -0.01 -10.48
CA HIS A 89 17.49 0.57 -11.79
C HIS A 89 17.94 2.03 -11.89
#